data_AF-A0A9P6E8E1-F1
#
_entry.id   AF-A0A9P6E8E1-F1
#
_cell.length_a   1.000
_cell.length_b   1.000
_cell.length_c   1.000
_cell.angle_alpha   90.00
_cell.angle_beta   90.00
_cell.angle_gamma   90.00
#
_symmetry.space_group_name_H-M   'P 1'
#
loop_
_entity.id
_entity.type
_entity.pdbx_description
1 polymer ?
#
loop_
_entity_poly.entity_id
_entity_poly.type
_entity_poly.pdbx_seq_one_letter_code
_entity_poly.pdbx_strand_id
1 'polypeptide(L)'
;MSVLSYLGNVNIGIHLVEKLNPQAVLYEVDGSTSDGKPTNDTANINKLRFGNNTIILNSGPLWGEWAAPIYVDQPTMDDIVIPWPIDMDIKEAQKLKDEAGYKTDFTTVTLRWPLYPGNSEPYYIFGLKGYYVFVGVYSGKVFTEDMNKKKKPE
;
A
#
# COMPACT_ATOMS: atom_id res chain seq x y z
N MET A 1 13.92 18.57 12.68
CA MET A 1 13.47 17.16 12.80
C MET A 1 12.74 16.82 11.52
N SER A 2 13.22 15.87 10.72
CA SER A 2 12.45 15.37 9.57
C SER A 2 11.38 14.41 10.08
N VAL A 3 10.14 14.61 9.69
CA VAL A 3 9.06 13.65 9.94
C VAL A 3 9.37 12.38 9.13
N LEU A 4 9.27 11.21 9.76
CA LEU A 4 9.45 9.90 9.12
C LEU A 4 8.48 9.77 7.92
N SER A 5 8.99 9.42 6.73
CA SER A 5 8.15 9.24 5.55
C SER A 5 7.32 7.96 5.60
N TYR A 6 6.41 7.78 4.63
CA TYR A 6 5.65 6.53 4.49
C TYR A 6 6.59 5.34 4.28
N LEU A 7 7.50 5.42 3.31
CA LEU A 7 8.51 4.38 3.09
C LEU A 7 9.44 4.21 4.30
N GLY A 8 9.75 5.30 5.00
CA GLY A 8 10.49 5.24 6.27
C GLY A 8 9.79 4.35 7.30
N ASN A 9 8.48 4.48 7.47
CA ASN A 9 7.71 3.64 8.38
C ASN A 9 7.59 2.19 7.88
N VAL A 10 7.39 1.99 6.57
CA VAL A 10 7.38 0.65 5.96
C VAL A 10 8.73 -0.06 6.16
N ASN A 11 9.86 0.63 5.99
CA ASN A 11 11.20 0.08 6.24
C ASN A 11 11.38 -0.40 7.69
N ILE A 12 10.81 0.32 8.66
CA ILE A 12 10.81 -0.15 10.06
C ILE A 12 10.04 -1.47 10.18
N GLY A 13 8.85 -1.56 9.57
CA GLY A 13 8.04 -2.78 9.57
C GLY A 13 8.76 -3.97 8.93
N ILE A 14 9.39 -3.75 7.78
CA ILE A 14 10.22 -4.76 7.09
C ILE A 14 11.33 -5.27 8.00
N HIS A 15 12.12 -4.38 8.60
CA HIS A 15 13.22 -4.78 9.48
C HIS A 15 12.76 -5.49 10.75
N LEU A 16 11.58 -5.17 11.29
CA LEU A 16 11.00 -5.91 12.41
C LEU A 16 10.65 -7.34 11.99
N VAL A 17 10.05 -7.49 10.82
CA VAL A 17 9.68 -8.78 10.24
C VAL A 17 10.91 -9.62 9.88
N GLU A 18 11.93 -9.03 9.27
CA GLU A 18 13.19 -9.71 8.92
C GLU A 18 13.91 -10.29 10.15
N LYS A 19 13.84 -9.60 11.30
CA LYS A 19 14.40 -10.09 12.56
C LYS A 19 13.67 -11.34 13.09
N LEU A 20 12.38 -11.47 12.79
CA LEU A 20 11.56 -12.61 13.20
C LEU A 20 11.65 -13.76 12.20
N ASN A 21 11.72 -13.43 10.92
CA ASN A 21 11.85 -14.36 9.81
C ASN A 21 12.72 -13.72 8.70
N PRO A 22 14.01 -14.07 8.61
CA PRO A 22 14.91 -13.50 7.59
C PRO A 22 14.54 -13.85 6.14
N GLN A 23 13.63 -14.81 5.93
CA GLN A 23 13.12 -15.18 4.60
C GLN A 23 11.80 -14.47 4.28
N ALA A 24 11.31 -13.62 5.17
CA ALA A 24 10.12 -12.84 4.93
C ALA A 24 10.33 -11.87 3.76
N VAL A 25 9.31 -11.74 2.94
CA VAL A 25 9.27 -10.82 1.81
C VAL A 25 7.99 -9.99 1.89
N LEU A 26 8.03 -8.76 1.37
CA LEU A 26 6.88 -7.86 1.37
C LEU A 26 5.93 -8.21 0.22
N TYR A 27 4.65 -8.40 0.52
CA TYR A 27 3.59 -8.57 -0.49
C TYR A 27 2.69 -7.34 -0.59
N GLU A 28 2.28 -6.81 0.55
CA GLU A 28 1.28 -5.75 0.61
C GLU A 28 1.49 -4.85 1.83
N VAL A 29 1.22 -3.56 1.67
CA VAL A 29 1.00 -2.61 2.77
C VAL A 29 -0.32 -1.90 2.57
N ASP A 30 -1.29 -2.16 3.44
CA ASP A 30 -2.55 -1.41 3.45
C ASP A 30 -2.42 -0.16 4.33
N GLY A 31 -2.67 0.99 3.73
CA GLY A 31 -2.76 2.28 4.40
C GLY A 31 -4.22 2.73 4.54
N SER A 32 -4.60 3.23 5.72
CA SER A 32 -5.91 3.88 5.93
C SER A 32 -5.86 5.03 6.92
N THR A 33 -6.89 5.88 6.89
CA THR A 33 -7.12 6.94 7.88
C THR A 33 -7.64 6.37 9.19
N SER A 34 -7.10 6.83 10.32
CA SER A 34 -7.50 6.33 11.65
C SER A 34 -8.98 6.52 11.99
N ASP A 35 -9.60 7.60 11.52
CA ASP A 35 -11.01 7.94 11.74
C ASP A 35 -11.95 7.48 10.61
N GLY A 36 -11.40 6.81 9.59
CA GLY A 36 -12.13 6.29 8.44
C GLY A 36 -12.68 7.36 7.48
N LYS A 37 -12.29 8.64 7.64
CA LYS A 37 -12.80 9.71 6.78
C LYS A 37 -11.92 9.88 5.53
N PRO A 38 -12.52 10.25 4.38
CA PRO A 38 -11.75 10.62 3.21
C PRO A 38 -10.78 11.76 3.50
N THR A 39 -9.62 11.72 2.86
CA THR A 39 -8.57 12.73 2.96
C THR A 39 -7.90 12.97 1.61
N ASN A 40 -7.30 14.14 1.45
CA ASN A 40 -6.37 14.46 0.38
C ASN A 40 -4.95 14.72 0.92
N ASP A 41 -4.66 14.31 2.15
CA ASP A 41 -3.34 14.43 2.75
C ASP A 41 -2.86 13.04 3.17
N THR A 42 -1.79 12.59 2.50
CA THR A 42 -1.15 11.31 2.79
C THR A 42 -0.61 11.20 4.21
N ALA A 43 -0.39 12.30 4.93
CA ALA A 43 -0.03 12.26 6.35
C ALA A 43 -1.15 11.66 7.23
N ASN A 44 -2.40 11.65 6.74
CA ASN A 44 -3.51 11.02 7.44
C ASN A 44 -3.60 9.51 7.20
N ILE A 45 -2.82 8.93 6.28
CA ILE A 45 -2.66 7.48 6.11
C ILE A 45 -1.72 6.96 7.20
N ASN A 46 -2.28 6.81 8.38
CA ASN A 46 -1.55 6.58 9.63
C ASN A 46 -1.79 5.18 10.23
N LYS A 47 -2.65 4.37 9.62
CA LYS A 47 -2.79 2.95 9.91
C LYS A 47 -2.16 2.14 8.79
N LEU A 48 -1.15 1.35 9.14
CA LEU A 48 -0.48 0.44 8.21
C LEU A 48 -0.73 -1.00 8.62
N ARG A 49 -1.02 -1.86 7.64
CA ARG A 49 -1.01 -3.31 7.79
C ARG A 49 0.02 -3.88 6.82
N PHE A 50 1.07 -4.48 7.37
CA PHE A 50 2.11 -5.17 6.59
C PHE A 50 1.72 -6.63 6.41
N GLY A 51 1.80 -7.15 5.19
CA GLY A 51 1.67 -8.58 4.91
C GLY A 51 2.97 -9.15 4.36
N ASN A 52 3.59 -10.05 5.12
CA ASN A 52 4.24 -11.21 4.50
C ASN A 52 3.30 -12.40 4.72
N ASN A 53 3.31 -13.39 3.84
CA ASN A 53 2.41 -14.55 3.87
C ASN A 53 2.14 -15.23 5.23
N THR A 54 2.99 -15.03 6.24
CA THR A 54 2.88 -15.66 7.56
C THR A 54 2.88 -14.70 8.74
N ILE A 55 3.09 -13.39 8.51
CA ILE A 55 3.19 -12.38 9.57
C ILE A 55 2.47 -11.11 9.12
N ILE A 56 1.57 -10.64 9.98
CA ILE A 56 0.91 -9.35 9.87
C ILE A 56 1.46 -8.43 10.96
N LEU A 57 1.87 -7.21 10.58
CA LEU A 57 2.11 -6.12 11.52
C LEU A 57 1.03 -5.05 11.35
N ASN A 58 0.50 -4.54 12.46
CA ASN A 58 -0.36 -3.35 12.46
C ASN A 58 0.42 -2.16 13.05
N SER A 59 0.15 -0.95 12.56
CA SER A 59 0.69 0.28 13.16
C SER A 59 0.40 0.36 14.67
N GLY A 60 1.39 0.80 15.44
CA GLY A 60 1.27 1.12 16.86
C GLY A 60 0.57 2.45 17.12
N PRO A 61 0.55 2.92 18.39
CA PRO A 61 -0.11 4.17 18.77
C PRO A 61 0.59 5.42 18.20
N LEU A 62 1.88 5.33 17.89
CA LEU A 62 2.68 6.42 17.31
C LEU A 62 3.18 6.05 15.91
N TRP A 63 3.33 7.08 15.05
CA TRP A 63 3.90 6.89 13.73
C TRP A 63 5.37 6.43 13.81
N GLY A 64 5.71 5.36 13.10
CA GLY A 64 7.00 4.68 13.22
C GLY A 64 7.03 3.53 14.23
N GLU A 65 5.96 3.34 15.01
CA GLU A 65 5.81 2.18 15.88
C GLU A 65 4.90 1.12 15.25
N TRP A 66 5.14 -0.14 15.61
CA TRP A 66 4.37 -1.28 15.17
C TRP A 66 3.91 -2.08 16.39
N ALA A 67 2.68 -2.60 16.32
CA ALA A 67 2.13 -3.51 17.31
C ALA A 67 2.84 -4.87 17.28
N ALA A 68 2.51 -5.73 18.22
CA ALA A 68 3.02 -7.09 18.25
C ALA A 68 2.65 -7.85 16.96
N PRO A 69 3.58 -8.66 16.39
CA PRO A 69 3.32 -9.45 15.20
C PRO A 69 2.21 -10.48 15.40
N ILE A 70 1.38 -10.64 14.37
CA ILE A 70 0.34 -11.67 14.30
C ILE A 70 0.82 -12.72 13.31
N TYR A 71 0.94 -13.98 13.75
CA TYR A 71 1.31 -15.09 12.88
C TYR A 71 0.06 -15.67 12.21
N VAL A 72 0.18 -15.97 10.93
CA VAL A 72 -0.90 -16.51 10.10
C VAL A 72 -0.47 -17.89 9.61
N ASP A 73 -1.29 -18.90 9.87
CA ASP A 73 -0.97 -20.30 9.56
C ASP A 73 -1.08 -20.64 8.06
N GLN A 74 -1.64 -19.75 7.24
CA GLN A 74 -1.84 -19.96 5.80
C GLN A 74 -1.35 -18.76 4.98
N PRO A 75 -0.60 -19.00 3.87
CA PRO A 75 -0.10 -17.95 3.01
C PRO A 75 -1.21 -17.24 2.23
N THR A 76 -1.16 -15.91 2.17
CA THR A 76 -1.90 -15.11 1.19
C THR A 76 -1.37 -15.41 -0.22
N MET A 77 -2.26 -15.73 -1.17
CA MET A 77 -1.86 -16.21 -2.51
C MET A 77 -2.16 -15.23 -3.65
N ASP A 78 -2.67 -14.04 -3.35
CA ASP A 78 -3.26 -13.16 -4.37
C ASP A 78 -2.29 -12.09 -4.92
N ASP A 79 -1.12 -11.92 -4.30
CA ASP A 79 -0.13 -10.89 -4.67
C ASP A 79 1.24 -11.48 -4.99
N ILE A 80 1.99 -10.72 -5.80
CA ILE A 80 3.40 -10.98 -6.12
C ILE A 80 4.28 -10.28 -5.08
N VAL A 81 5.44 -10.85 -4.79
CA VAL A 81 6.46 -10.22 -3.96
C VAL A 81 6.85 -8.86 -4.56
N ILE A 82 6.80 -7.81 -3.74
CA ILE A 82 7.33 -6.49 -4.10
C ILE A 82 8.85 -6.55 -4.00
N PRO A 83 9.61 -6.31 -5.09
CA PRO A 83 11.05 -6.14 -5.01
C PRO A 83 11.35 -4.90 -4.18
N TRP A 84 11.90 -5.10 -2.98
CA TRP A 84 12.27 -4.03 -2.08
C TRP A 84 13.79 -3.81 -2.10
N PRO A 85 14.30 -2.56 -1.98
CA PRO A 85 13.58 -1.30 -1.80
C PRO A 85 12.94 -0.75 -3.07
N ILE A 86 11.92 0.10 -2.88
CA ILE A 86 11.36 0.97 -3.93
C ILE A 86 11.67 2.43 -3.62
N ASP A 87 11.71 3.28 -4.66
CA ASP A 87 12.06 4.70 -4.52
C ASP A 87 10.85 5.62 -4.31
N MET A 88 9.72 5.33 -4.97
CA MET A 88 8.54 6.21 -4.95
C MET A 88 7.82 6.15 -3.58
N ASP A 89 7.74 7.28 -2.89
CA ASP A 89 6.95 7.45 -1.66
C ASP A 89 5.50 7.83 -1.97
N ILE A 90 4.57 7.60 -1.04
CA ILE A 90 3.13 7.83 -1.22
C ILE A 90 2.81 9.28 -1.64
N LYS A 91 3.62 10.26 -1.20
CA LYS A 91 3.46 11.67 -1.56
C LYS A 91 3.68 11.92 -3.05
N GLU A 92 4.66 11.25 -3.64
CA GLU A 92 4.93 11.33 -5.08
C GLU A 92 3.81 10.64 -5.86
N ALA A 93 3.37 9.48 -5.40
CA ALA A 93 2.23 8.78 -6.01
C ALA A 93 0.94 9.64 -5.97
N GLN A 94 0.68 10.32 -4.85
CA GLN A 94 -0.45 11.25 -4.74
C GLN A 94 -0.33 12.39 -5.74
N LYS A 95 0.86 12.99 -5.87
CA LYS A 95 1.11 14.06 -6.84
C LYS A 95 0.78 13.61 -8.26
N LEU A 96 1.25 12.44 -8.68
CA LEU A 96 0.97 11.87 -10.00
C LEU A 96 -0.53 11.62 -10.21
N LYS A 97 -1.22 11.06 -9.21
CA LYS A 97 -2.69 10.91 -9.21
C LYS A 97 -3.39 12.26 -9.46
N ASP A 98 -2.97 13.30 -8.73
CA ASP A 98 -3.59 14.63 -8.81
C ASP A 98 -3.28 15.34 -10.14
N GLU A 99 -2.07 15.15 -10.69
CA GLU A 99 -1.65 15.63 -12.02
C GLU A 99 -2.42 14.95 -13.16
N ALA A 100 -2.77 13.67 -13.00
CA ALA A 100 -3.65 12.94 -13.91
C ALA A 100 -5.14 13.34 -13.80
N GLY A 101 -5.47 14.28 -12.91
CA GLY A 101 -6.83 14.84 -12.75
C GLY A 101 -7.68 14.17 -11.68
N TYR A 102 -7.18 13.15 -10.99
CA TYR A 102 -7.93 12.41 -9.97
C TYR A 102 -7.80 13.05 -8.59
N LYS A 103 -8.26 14.30 -8.44
CA LYS A 103 -8.04 15.13 -7.24
C LYS A 103 -8.97 14.85 -6.05
N THR A 104 -9.83 13.85 -6.16
CA THR A 104 -10.79 13.50 -5.11
C THR A 104 -10.08 12.88 -3.91
N ASP A 105 -10.66 13.11 -2.73
CA ASP A 105 -10.26 12.48 -1.48
C ASP A 105 -10.32 10.95 -1.55
N PHE A 106 -9.37 10.32 -0.87
CA PHE A 106 -9.24 8.88 -0.73
C PHE A 106 -9.32 8.48 0.74
N THR A 107 -9.73 7.25 1.01
CA THR A 107 -9.83 6.69 2.38
C THR A 107 -8.72 5.68 2.66
N THR A 108 -8.20 5.06 1.61
CA THR A 108 -7.20 4.01 1.68
C THR A 108 -6.15 4.19 0.59
N VAL A 109 -4.95 3.71 0.86
CA VAL A 109 -3.89 3.56 -0.13
C VAL A 109 -3.19 2.24 0.13
N THR A 110 -3.25 1.32 -0.83
CA THR A 110 -2.56 0.03 -0.72
C THR A 110 -1.35 0.02 -1.64
N LEU A 111 -0.18 -0.34 -1.10
CA LEU A 111 1.02 -0.65 -1.88
C LEU A 111 1.08 -2.16 -2.09
N ARG A 112 0.92 -2.63 -3.33
CA ARG A 112 0.98 -4.06 -3.67
C ARG A 112 1.38 -4.30 -5.12
N TRP A 113 1.74 -5.54 -5.44
CA TRP A 113 1.87 -6.00 -6.83
C TRP A 113 0.78 -7.04 -7.13
N PRO A 114 -0.36 -6.62 -7.72
CA PRO A 114 -1.46 -7.53 -7.98
C PRO A 114 -1.09 -8.60 -9.02
N LEU A 115 -1.45 -9.86 -8.76
CA LEU A 115 -1.32 -10.97 -9.71
C LEU A 115 -2.43 -10.92 -10.77
N TYR A 116 -2.34 -9.96 -11.71
CA TYR A 116 -3.36 -9.77 -12.76
C TYR A 116 -2.73 -9.47 -14.14
N PRO A 117 -3.27 -10.02 -15.26
CA PRO A 117 -2.75 -9.75 -16.60
C PRO A 117 -2.69 -8.26 -16.93
N GLY A 118 -1.51 -7.79 -17.35
CA GLY A 118 -1.25 -6.37 -17.67
C GLY A 118 -0.63 -5.57 -16.52
N ASN A 119 -0.63 -6.09 -15.29
CA ASN A 119 0.07 -5.50 -14.16
C ASN A 119 1.50 -6.05 -14.10
N SER A 120 2.49 -5.18 -14.31
CA SER A 120 3.90 -5.57 -14.48
C SER A 120 4.85 -4.89 -13.50
N GLU A 121 4.30 -4.20 -12.51
CA GLU A 121 5.02 -3.48 -11.46
C GLU A 121 4.16 -3.41 -10.18
N PRO A 122 4.74 -3.04 -9.03
CA PRO A 122 3.97 -2.62 -7.86
C PRO A 122 3.23 -1.30 -8.11
N TYR A 123 2.10 -1.12 -7.43
CA TYR A 123 1.27 0.08 -7.52
C TYR A 123 0.93 0.63 -6.14
N TYR A 124 0.86 1.96 -6.03
CA TYR A 124 0.02 2.62 -5.04
C TYR A 124 -1.41 2.68 -5.56
N ILE A 125 -2.33 2.07 -4.83
CA ILE A 125 -3.74 1.94 -5.20
C ILE A 125 -4.57 2.79 -4.25
N PHE A 126 -5.01 3.95 -4.71
CA PHE A 126 -5.84 4.88 -3.94
C PHE A 126 -7.30 4.45 -4.03
N GLY A 127 -7.92 4.20 -2.87
CA GLY A 127 -9.36 3.94 -2.74
C GLY A 127 -10.14 5.24 -2.69
N LEU A 128 -10.76 5.59 -3.82
CA LEU A 128 -11.64 6.74 -3.96
C LEU A 128 -13.11 6.30 -3.88
N LYS A 129 -14.02 7.27 -3.77
CA LYS A 129 -15.46 6.98 -3.76
C LYS A 129 -15.91 6.35 -5.10
N GLY A 130 -16.04 5.03 -5.11
CA GLY A 130 -16.62 4.25 -6.20
C GLY A 130 -15.63 3.65 -7.21
N TYR A 131 -14.33 3.93 -7.09
CA TYR A 131 -13.31 3.39 -8.00
C TYR A 131 -11.91 3.45 -7.36
N TYR A 132 -10.95 2.76 -7.99
CA TYR A 132 -9.55 2.79 -7.59
C TYR A 132 -8.71 3.55 -8.61
N VAL A 133 -7.71 4.28 -8.12
CA VAL A 133 -6.66 4.87 -8.97
C VAL A 133 -5.34 4.17 -8.67
N PHE A 134 -4.73 3.60 -9.70
CA PHE A 134 -3.45 2.93 -9.65
C PHE A 134 -2.36 3.89 -10.10
N VAL A 135 -1.26 3.94 -9.36
CA VAL A 135 -0.05 4.68 -9.71
C VAL A 135 1.13 3.72 -9.69
N GLY A 136 1.73 3.49 -10.85
CA GLY A 136 2.86 2.57 -11.02
C GLY A 136 4.11 3.07 -10.32
N VAL A 137 4.69 2.24 -9.46
CA VAL A 137 5.85 2.60 -8.64
C VAL A 137 7.10 2.85 -9.48
N TYR A 138 7.28 2.13 -10.60
CA TYR A 138 8.45 2.28 -11.46
C TYR A 138 8.18 3.20 -12.64
N SER A 139 6.99 3.12 -13.24
CA SER A 139 6.66 3.86 -14.45
C SER A 139 6.02 5.22 -14.21
N GLY A 140 5.46 5.46 -13.01
CA GLY A 140 4.62 6.62 -12.73
C GLY A 140 3.30 6.64 -13.49
N LYS A 141 2.94 5.58 -14.23
CA LYS A 141 1.68 5.53 -14.97
C LYS A 141 0.49 5.56 -14.02
N VAL A 142 -0.52 6.34 -14.40
CA VAL A 142 -1.78 6.46 -13.67
C VAL A 142 -2.93 5.87 -14.49
N PHE A 143 -3.75 5.01 -13.89
CA PHE A 143 -4.98 4.49 -14.51
C PHE A 143 -6.04 4.16 -13.46
N THR A 144 -7.27 3.92 -13.89
CA THR A 144 -8.39 3.57 -13.00
C THR A 144 -8.97 2.20 -13.29
N GLU A 145 -9.43 1.53 -12.24
CA GLU A 145 -10.37 0.41 -12.38
C GLU A 145 -11.72 0.76 -11.76
N ASP A 146 -12.79 0.54 -12.52
CA ASP A 146 -14.16 0.81 -12.11
C ASP A 146 -14.77 -0.44 -11.47
N MET A 147 -15.22 -0.30 -10.21
CA MET A 147 -15.83 -1.37 -9.41
C MET A 147 -17.14 -1.89 -10.01
N ASN A 148 -17.77 -1.14 -10.91
CA ASN A 148 -19.07 -1.51 -11.50
C ASN A 148 -18.97 -2.19 -12.86
N LYS A 149 -17.77 -2.33 -13.44
CA LYS A 149 -17.59 -3.16 -14.64
C LYS A 149 -17.61 -4.62 -14.24
N LYS A 150 -18.81 -5.20 -14.12
CA LYS A 150 -18.99 -6.66 -14.31
C LYS A 150 -18.34 -7.02 -15.64
N LYS A 151 -17.17 -7.67 -15.60
CA LYS A 151 -16.56 -8.25 -16.80
C LYS A 151 -17.54 -9.29 -17.32
N LYS A 152 -18.09 -9.06 -18.52
CA LYS A 152 -18.72 -10.15 -19.28
C LYS A 152 -17.62 -11.20 -19.49
N PRO A 153 -17.85 -12.48 -19.15
CA PRO A 153 -17.00 -13.54 -19.67
C PRO A 153 -17.08 -13.51 -21.20
N GLU A 154 -15.91 -13.55 -21.85
CA GLU A 154 -15.80 -13.89 -23.28
C GLU A 154 -16.10 -15.38 -23.48
#